data_AF-A0A1E8BKV0-F1
#
_entry.id   AF-A0A1E8BKV0-F1
#
_cell.length_a   1.000
_cell.length_b   1.000
_cell.length_c   1.000
_cell.angle_alpha   90.00
_cell.angle_beta   90.00
_cell.angle_gamma   90.00
#
_symmetry.space_group_name_H-M   'P 1'
#
loop_
_entity.id
_entity.type
_entity.pdbx_description
1 polymer ?
#
loop_
_entity_poly.entity_id
_entity_poly.type
_entity_poly.pdbx_seq_one_letter_code
_entity_poly.pdbx_strand_id
1 'polypeptide(L)' 'MQNSTCDKCGSTNLKEGKVGYGFHAYIYENIASTIFKGGKRSKLLTTFCLDCGEVISFRVEEPSVFKK' A
#
# COMPACT_ATOMS: atom_id res chain seq x y z
N MET A 1 -15.36 -5.01 -0.37
CA MET A 1 -15.22 -6.28 -1.13
C MET A 1 -13.96 -6.14 -1.96
N GLN A 2 -12.98 -7.03 -1.80
CA GLN A 2 -11.87 -7.11 -2.76
C GLN A 2 -12.45 -7.63 -4.06
N ASN A 3 -12.26 -6.91 -5.18
CA ASN A 3 -12.53 -7.46 -6.51
C ASN A 3 -11.77 -8.79 -6.58
N SER A 4 -12.50 -9.89 -6.73
CA SER A 4 -11.93 -11.24 -6.84
C SER A 4 -11.29 -11.49 -8.21
N THR A 5 -11.39 -10.52 -9.11
CA THR A 5 -10.96 -10.57 -10.50
C THR A 5 -10.25 -9.27 -10.90
N CYS A 6 -9.31 -9.38 -11.83
CA CYS A 6 -8.62 -8.26 -12.45
C CYS A 6 -9.51 -7.63 -13.52
N ASP A 7 -9.83 -6.34 -13.38
CA ASP A 7 -10.73 -5.64 -14.32
C ASP A 7 -10.17 -5.53 -15.74
N LYS A 8 -8.85 -5.67 -15.91
CA LYS A 8 -8.17 -5.55 -17.21
C LYS A 8 -8.10 -6.84 -18.01
N CYS A 9 -7.82 -7.98 -17.36
CA CYS A 9 -7.63 -9.26 -18.06
C CYS A 9 -8.59 -10.37 -17.61
N GLY A 10 -9.46 -10.11 -16.63
CA GLY A 10 -10.41 -11.08 -16.08
C GLY A 10 -9.78 -12.15 -15.17
N SER A 11 -8.47 -12.14 -14.97
CA SER A 11 -7.78 -13.15 -14.14
C SER A 11 -8.16 -13.05 -12.65
N THR A 12 -8.24 -14.19 -11.98
CA THR A 12 -8.38 -14.30 -10.52
C THR A 12 -7.03 -14.45 -9.80
N ASN A 13 -5.91 -14.46 -10.53
CA ASN A 13 -4.57 -14.65 -10.01
C ASN A 13 -4.03 -13.35 -9.39
N LEU A 14 -4.58 -13.00 -8.23
CA LEU A 14 -4.29 -11.76 -7.52
C LEU A 14 -3.37 -12.01 -6.33
N LYS A 15 -2.41 -11.11 -6.09
CA LYS A 15 -1.48 -11.20 -4.97
C LYS A 15 -1.37 -9.87 -4.24
N GLU A 16 -1.26 -9.94 -2.93
CA GLU A 16 -0.86 -8.81 -2.11
C GLU A 16 0.67 -8.78 -1.91
N GLY A 17 1.25 -7.59 -2.08
CA GLY A 17 2.66 -7.31 -1.82
C GLY A 17 2.86 -5.94 -1.20
N LYS A 18 4.10 -5.45 -1.23
CA LYS A 18 4.51 -4.15 -0.69
C LYS A 18 5.18 -3.32 -1.79
N VAL A 19 4.97 -2.01 -1.78
CA VAL A 19 5.64 -1.10 -2.71
C VAL A 19 7.07 -0.85 -2.21
N GLY A 20 7.98 -1.75 -2.57
CA GLY A 20 9.39 -1.72 -2.16
C GLY A 20 9.72 -2.68 -1.02
N TYR A 21 11.01 -3.01 -0.91
CA TYR A 21 11.52 -4.04 0.01
C TYR A 21 12.23 -3.46 1.25
N GLY A 22 12.66 -2.18 1.21
CA GLY A 22 13.56 -1.57 2.20
C GLY A 22 12.92 -0.53 3.13
N PHE A 23 13.77 0.17 3.90
CA PHE A 23 13.42 1.20 4.91
C PHE A 23 12.73 2.46 4.37
N HIS A 24 12.45 2.56 3.07
CA HIS A 24 11.90 3.76 2.42
C HIS A 24 10.47 3.58 1.89
N ALA A 25 9.89 2.39 2.03
CA ALA A 25 8.53 2.08 1.58
C ALA A 25 7.46 2.48 2.61
N TYR A 26 7.51 3.72 3.11
CA TYR A 26 6.57 4.23 4.10
C TYR A 26 5.72 5.35 3.51
N ILE A 27 4.43 5.31 3.80
CA ILE A 27 3.55 6.47 3.71
C ILE A 27 3.57 7.23 5.04
N TYR A 28 3.42 8.53 4.97
CA TYR A 28 3.41 9.44 6.11
C TYR A 28 2.47 10.61 5.82
N GLU A 29 1.93 11.22 6.86
CA GLU A 29 1.19 12.47 6.71
C GLU A 29 2.15 13.56 6.18
N ASN A 30 1.68 14.40 5.25
CA ASN A 30 2.48 15.52 4.75
C ASN A 30 2.56 16.63 5.82
N ILE A 31 3.37 16.41 6.85
CA ILE A 31 3.64 17.33 7.95
C ILE A 31 5.12 17.74 7.93
N ALA A 32 5.39 19.00 8.26
CA ALA A 32 6.75 19.52 8.32
C ALA A 32 7.59 18.67 9.27
N SER A 33 8.73 18.19 8.77
CA SER A 33 9.71 17.46 9.58
C SER A 33 10.24 18.41 10.66
N THR A 34 10.11 18.00 11.92
CA THR A 34 10.75 18.70 13.05
C THR A 34 11.79 17.78 13.64
N ILE A 35 12.90 18.35 14.13
CA ILE A 35 14.07 17.62 14.69
C ILE A 35 13.67 16.56 15.74
N PHE A 36 12.52 16.70 16.40
CA PHE A 36 12.09 15.85 17.50
C PHE A 36 10.88 14.94 17.19
N LYS A 37 10.35 14.93 15.96
CA LYS A 37 9.21 14.06 15.61
C LYS A 37 9.56 13.22 14.40
N GLY A 38 9.93 11.95 14.64
CA GLY A 38 9.80 10.92 13.62
C GLY A 38 8.32 10.82 13.25
N GLY A 39 7.95 11.33 12.07
CA GLY A 39 6.56 11.39 11.63
C GLY A 39 5.87 10.02 11.73
N LYS A 40 4.55 10.05 11.96
CA LYS A 40 3.75 8.82 11.94
C LYS A 40 3.86 8.20 10.55
N ARG A 41 4.13 6.89 10.49
CA ARG A 41 4.39 6.20 9.23
C ARG A 41 3.81 4.79 9.23
N SER A 42 3.39 4.33 8.07
CA SER A 42 2.92 2.97 7.84
C SER A 42 3.34 2.50 6.45
N LYS A 43 3.29 1.19 6.16
CA LYS A 43 3.64 0.67 4.84
C LYS A 43 2.43 0.69 3.91
N LEU A 44 2.70 0.80 2.61
CA LEU A 44 1.70 0.63 1.57
C LEU A 44 1.68 -0.82 1.11
N LEU A 45 0.52 -1.47 1.26
CA LEU A 45 0.24 -2.76 0.67
C LEU A 45 -0.40 -2.54 -0.70
N THR A 46 -0.01 -3.37 -1.66
CA THR A 46 -0.51 -3.30 -3.04
C THR A 46 -1.09 -4.65 -3.43
N THR A 47 -2.29 -4.67 -3.99
CA THR A 47 -2.84 -5.85 -4.64
C THR A 47 -2.67 -5.73 -6.14
N PHE A 48 -2.11 -6.73 -6.78
CA PHE A 48 -1.84 -6.73 -8.22
C PHE A 48 -2.10 -8.09 -8.85
N CYS A 49 -2.39 -8.09 -10.16
CA CYS A 49 -2.58 -9.29 -10.95
C CYS A 49 -1.22 -9.87 -11.36
N LEU A 50 -0.99 -11.15 -11.08
CA LEU A 50 0.26 -11.84 -11.45
C LEU A 50 0.36 -12.13 -12.95
N ASP A 51 -0.77 -12.15 -13.66
CA ASP A 51 -0.78 -12.52 -15.08
C ASP A 51 -0.55 -11.32 -16.01
N CYS A 52 -1.10 -10.15 -15.68
CA CYS A 52 -1.01 -8.96 -16.54
C CYS A 52 -0.36 -7.73 -15.88
N GLY A 53 0.01 -7.83 -14.60
CA GLY A 53 0.68 -6.75 -13.86
C GLY A 53 -0.21 -5.58 -13.45
N GLU A 54 -1.53 -5.64 -13.69
CA GLU A 54 -2.44 -4.58 -13.28
C GLU A 54 -2.48 -4.41 -11.77
N VAL A 55 -2.36 -3.17 -11.29
CA VAL A 55 -2.51 -2.83 -9.87
C VAL A 55 -3.98 -2.57 -9.58
N ILE A 56 -4.52 -3.27 -8.60
CA ILE A 56 -5.96 -3.31 -8.30
C ILE A 56 -6.28 -2.36 -7.16
N SER A 57 -5.43 -2.32 -6.14
CA SER A 57 -5.63 -1.40 -5.02
C SER A 57 -4.35 -1.15 -4.22
N PHE A 58 -4.35 -0.02 -3.54
CA PHE A 58 -3.42 0.28 -2.46
C PHE A 58 -4.17 0.39 -1.15
N ARG A 59 -3.57 -0.15 -0.07
CA ARG A 59 -4.09 0.00 1.29
C ARG A 59 -2.97 0.27 2.28
N VAL A 60 -3.30 0.99 3.33
CA VAL A 60 -2.39 1.26 4.44
C VAL A 60 -2.35 0.03 5.35
N GLU A 61 -1.15 -0.48 5.67
CA GLU A 61 -0.97 -1.66 6.54
C GLU A 61 -1.55 -1.41 7.94
N GLU A 62 -1.22 -0.26 8.53
CA GLU A 62 -1.64 0.11 9.88
C GLU A 62 -2.21 1.55 9.89
N PRO A 63 -3.47 1.77 9.50
CA PRO A 63 -4.07 3.11 9.44
C PRO A 63 -4.32 3.72 10.82
N SER A 64 -4.33 2.92 11.89
CA SER A 64 -4.49 3.39 13.28
C SER A 64 -3.39 4.34 13.71
N VAL A 65 -2.18 4.24 13.14
CA VAL A 65 -1.11 5.19 13.47
C VAL A 65 -1.56 6.62 13.16
N PHE A 66 -2.37 6.84 12.12
CA PHE A 66 -2.83 8.17 11.72
C PHE A 66 -4.05 8.66 12.48
N LYS A 67 -4.80 7.78 13.15
CA LYS A 67 -5.95 8.20 13.96
C LYS A 67 -5.45 9.02 15.16
N LYS A 68 -6.13 10.14 15.42
CA LYS A 68 -5.98 10.94 16.65
C LYS A 68 -7.03 10.50 17.65
#